data_AF-A0A7S2K8X3-F1
#
_entry.id   AF-A0A7S2K8X3-F1
#
_cell.length_a   1.000
_cell.length_b   1.000
_cell.length_c   1.000
_cell.angle_alpha   90.00
_cell.angle_beta   90.00
_cell.angle_gamma   90.00
#
_symmetry.space_group_name_H-M   'P 1'
#
loop_
_entity.id
_entity.type
_entity.pdbx_description
1 polymer ?
#
loop_
_entity_poly.entity_id
_entity_poly.type
_entity_poly.pdbx_seq_one_letter_code
_entity_poly.pdbx_strand_id
1 'polypeptide(L)'
;RIQLDKTMSISRFVSAWYHSAAAILGGDECDWYKGPPMGRLYRLGLLFLVLVSTTTYTANLAAFLTRSGEKLYGPKTMSQLKQSKACIRWPDAVDMIKLYVREVLVPPPSVPLWETANWTRAALQRGDCDCIVDADAALHLEVLSHCPRMRVLQSLRFSPVPVYNVLRGGTPEEREFASRVSEATLRLRRRTAYMLALEQNLGWGLTC
;
A
#
# COMPACT_ATOMS: atom_id res chain seq x y z
N ARG A 1 -25.23 9.81 72.98
CA ARG A 1 -24.92 10.49 71.68
C ARG A 1 -23.77 9.74 71.05
N ILE A 2 -24.02 9.10 69.93
CA ILE A 2 -23.09 8.25 69.19
C ILE A 2 -22.16 9.16 68.38
N GLN A 3 -20.90 9.31 68.81
CA GLN A 3 -19.83 9.88 67.99
C GLN A 3 -19.11 8.73 67.30
N LEU A 4 -19.66 8.28 66.18
CA LEU A 4 -19.04 7.30 65.29
C LEU A 4 -18.40 8.07 64.11
N ASP A 5 -17.09 7.85 63.94
CA ASP A 5 -16.55 7.32 62.68
C ASP A 5 -16.34 8.22 61.44
N LYS A 6 -16.10 9.53 61.58
CA LYS A 6 -15.75 10.37 60.41
C LYS A 6 -14.26 10.35 60.03
N THR A 7 -13.35 10.28 61.00
CA THR A 7 -11.90 10.31 60.74
C THR A 7 -11.34 8.98 60.24
N MET A 8 -11.90 7.84 60.68
CA MET A 8 -11.49 6.50 60.25
C MET A 8 -11.94 6.17 58.82
N SER A 9 -13.01 6.81 58.33
CA SER A 9 -13.51 6.69 56.96
C SER A 9 -12.58 7.38 55.95
N ILE A 10 -12.10 8.58 56.28
CA ILE A 10 -11.27 9.39 55.36
C ILE A 10 -9.88 8.78 55.18
N SER A 11 -9.23 8.30 56.25
CA SER A 11 -7.89 7.69 56.12
C SER A 11 -7.92 6.40 55.30
N ARG A 12 -8.96 5.59 55.46
CA ARG A 12 -9.20 4.37 54.66
C ARG A 12 -9.49 4.69 53.20
N PHE A 13 -10.22 5.77 52.94
CA PHE A 13 -10.49 6.23 51.57
C PHE A 13 -9.22 6.72 50.87
N VAL A 14 -8.39 7.53 51.54
CA VAL A 14 -7.12 8.03 50.99
C VAL A 14 -6.14 6.89 50.76
N SER A 15 -6.04 5.94 51.68
CA SER A 15 -5.23 4.74 51.52
C SER A 15 -5.72 3.88 50.34
N ALA A 16 -7.03 3.63 50.23
CA ALA A 16 -7.58 2.88 49.10
C ALA A 16 -7.32 3.57 47.75
N TRP A 17 -7.44 4.91 47.70
CA TRP A 17 -7.11 5.70 46.50
C TRP A 17 -5.62 5.59 46.12
N TYR A 18 -4.74 5.73 47.11
CA TYR A 18 -3.29 5.61 46.91
C TYR A 18 -2.91 4.21 46.40
N HIS A 19 -3.46 3.15 46.99
CA HIS A 19 -3.16 1.78 46.56
C HIS A 19 -3.75 1.45 45.19
N SER A 20 -4.93 1.98 44.86
CA SER A 20 -5.50 1.85 43.52
C SER A 20 -4.65 2.57 42.47
N ALA A 21 -4.15 3.77 42.77
CA ALA A 21 -3.24 4.51 41.90
C ALA A 21 -1.88 3.80 41.76
N ALA A 22 -1.32 3.27 42.85
CA ALA A 22 -0.07 2.51 42.84
C ALA A 22 -0.19 1.23 41.99
N ALA A 23 -1.28 0.49 42.12
CA ALA A 23 -1.51 -0.72 41.32
C ALA A 23 -1.74 -0.41 39.83
N ILE A 24 -2.35 0.75 39.49
CA ILE A 24 -2.43 1.23 38.10
C ILE A 24 -1.04 1.53 37.52
N LEU A 25 -0.11 1.98 38.36
CA LEU A 25 1.27 2.32 37.97
C LEU A 25 2.23 1.11 38.07
N GLY A 26 1.74 -0.09 38.39
CA GLY A 26 2.56 -1.29 38.53
C GLY A 26 3.38 -1.35 39.82
N GLY A 27 3.06 -0.51 40.81
CA GLY A 27 3.66 -0.55 42.14
C GLY A 27 3.08 -1.71 42.96
N ASP A 28 3.95 -2.62 43.38
CA ASP A 28 3.57 -3.87 44.06
C ASP A 28 3.76 -3.75 45.57
N GLU A 29 3.02 -2.86 46.22
CA GLU A 29 3.13 -2.68 47.67
C GLU A 29 1.73 -2.52 48.30
N CYS A 30 1.11 -3.65 48.69
CA CYS A 30 0.51 -3.76 50.02
C CYS A 30 0.00 -5.17 50.38
N ASP A 31 0.16 -5.46 51.67
CA ASP A 31 -0.13 -6.69 52.42
C ASP A 31 -1.64 -6.93 52.65
N TRP A 32 -2.49 -6.71 51.63
CA TRP A 32 -3.96 -6.91 51.68
C TRP A 32 -4.37 -8.39 51.90
N TYR A 33 -3.41 -9.30 51.95
CA TYR A 33 -3.64 -10.72 52.23
C TYR A 33 -4.27 -10.97 53.60
N LYS A 34 -4.09 -10.06 54.56
CA LYS A 34 -4.58 -10.18 55.94
C LYS A 34 -5.98 -9.55 56.17
N GLY A 35 -6.60 -8.97 55.14
CA GLY A 35 -7.90 -8.30 55.21
C GLY A 35 -9.12 -9.17 54.86
N PRO A 36 -10.35 -8.68 55.09
CA PRO A 36 -11.60 -9.39 54.81
C PRO A 36 -11.75 -9.79 53.33
N PRO A 37 -12.49 -10.88 53.02
CA PRO A 37 -12.56 -11.50 51.68
C PRO A 37 -12.99 -10.54 50.56
N MET A 38 -13.78 -9.51 50.87
CA MET A 38 -14.18 -8.47 49.92
C MET A 38 -13.01 -7.63 49.38
N GLY A 39 -11.94 -7.42 50.17
CA GLY A 39 -10.74 -6.70 49.71
C GLY A 39 -9.95 -7.46 48.65
N ARG A 40 -10.01 -8.80 48.66
CA ARG A 40 -9.35 -9.66 47.66
C ARG A 40 -10.06 -9.60 46.31
N LEU A 41 -11.40 -9.60 46.31
CA LEU A 41 -12.21 -9.41 45.09
C LEU A 41 -11.99 -8.03 44.48
N TYR A 42 -11.89 -6.99 45.31
CA TYR A 42 -11.56 -5.64 44.85
C TYR A 42 -10.18 -5.59 44.18
N ARG A 43 -9.14 -6.19 44.79
CA ARG A 43 -7.80 -6.27 44.18
C ARG A 43 -7.80 -7.03 42.85
N LEU A 44 -8.50 -8.16 42.75
CA LEU A 44 -8.62 -8.90 41.50
C LEU A 44 -9.31 -8.08 40.40
N GLY A 45 -10.41 -7.40 40.74
CA GLY A 45 -11.10 -6.50 39.81
C GLY A 45 -10.22 -5.33 39.36
N LEU A 46 -9.45 -4.76 40.29
CA LEU A 46 -8.53 -3.66 39.99
C LEU A 46 -7.36 -4.13 39.09
N LEU A 47 -6.73 -5.26 39.40
CA LEU A 47 -5.68 -5.85 38.57
C LEU A 47 -6.20 -6.22 37.18
N PHE A 48 -7.43 -6.75 37.09
CA PHE A 48 -8.08 -7.01 35.81
C PHE A 48 -8.32 -5.72 35.02
N LEU A 49 -8.78 -4.64 35.67
CA LEU A 49 -8.97 -3.35 35.02
C LEU A 49 -7.65 -2.73 34.53
N VAL A 50 -6.58 -2.85 35.32
CA VAL A 50 -5.22 -2.42 34.93
C VAL A 50 -4.73 -3.25 33.74
N LEU A 51 -4.93 -4.57 33.76
CA LEU A 51 -4.58 -5.45 32.65
C LEU A 51 -5.34 -5.08 31.38
N VAL A 52 -6.66 -4.87 31.45
CA VAL A 52 -7.47 -4.44 30.31
C VAL A 52 -7.02 -3.08 29.77
N SER A 53 -6.72 -2.12 30.66
CA SER A 53 -6.28 -0.77 30.26
C SER A 53 -4.92 -0.80 29.57
N THR A 54 -3.95 -1.52 30.14
CA THR A 54 -2.58 -1.64 29.58
C THR A 54 -2.57 -2.43 28.28
N THR A 55 -3.34 -3.52 28.19
CA THR A 55 -3.49 -4.30 26.95
C THR A 55 -4.18 -3.50 25.85
N THR A 56 -5.24 -2.74 26.16
CA THR A 56 -5.93 -1.87 25.19
C THR A 56 -5.00 -0.76 24.70
N TYR A 57 -4.23 -0.13 25.60
CA TYR A 57 -3.24 0.87 25.21
C TYR A 57 -2.18 0.27 24.28
N THR A 58 -1.65 -0.90 24.63
CA THR A 58 -0.65 -1.61 23.83
C THR A 58 -1.21 -2.03 22.46
N ALA A 59 -2.47 -2.48 22.40
CA ALA A 59 -3.14 -2.82 21.15
C ALA A 59 -3.35 -1.60 20.26
N ASN A 60 -3.74 -0.45 20.82
CA ASN A 60 -3.88 0.80 20.08
C ASN A 60 -2.53 1.32 19.56
N LEU A 61 -1.49 1.22 20.38
CA LEU A 61 -0.13 1.58 19.98
C LEU A 61 0.39 0.64 18.88
N ALA A 62 0.19 -0.66 19.03
CA ALA A 62 0.54 -1.65 18.02
C ALA A 62 -0.21 -1.37 16.72
N ALA A 63 -1.52 -1.14 16.77
CA ALA A 63 -2.32 -0.79 15.59
C ALA A 63 -1.83 0.50 14.92
N PHE A 64 -1.39 1.50 15.69
CA PHE A 64 -0.79 2.72 15.16
C PHE A 64 0.56 2.44 14.49
N LEU A 65 1.43 1.64 15.10
CA LEU A 65 2.75 1.29 14.58
C LEU A 65 2.68 0.33 13.38
N THR A 66 1.68 -0.55 13.33
CA THR A 66 1.46 -1.47 12.21
C THR A 66 0.63 -0.86 11.09
N ARG A 67 0.06 0.34 11.29
CA ARG A 67 -0.64 1.04 10.21
C ARG A 67 0.40 1.42 9.16
N SER A 68 0.41 0.70 8.05
CA SER A 68 1.24 1.02 6.89
C SER A 68 0.93 2.46 6.47
N GLY A 69 1.85 3.38 6.78
CA GLY A 69 1.73 4.83 6.52
C GLY A 69 1.79 5.20 5.04
N GLU A 70 1.76 4.22 4.14
CA GLU A 70 1.81 4.42 2.70
C GLU A 70 0.50 5.04 2.21
N LYS A 71 0.45 6.37 2.23
CA LYS A 71 -0.61 7.12 1.57
C LYS A 71 -0.32 7.11 0.07
N LEU A 72 -1.04 6.27 -0.66
CA LEU A 72 -1.01 6.34 -2.13
C LEU A 72 -1.70 7.62 -2.60
N TYR A 73 -0.95 8.45 -3.31
CA TYR A 73 -1.41 9.67 -3.98
C TYR A 73 -1.79 9.36 -5.43
N GLY A 74 -2.78 10.08 -5.95
CA GLY A 74 -3.32 9.88 -7.30
C GLY A 74 -4.73 9.25 -7.33
N PRO A 75 -5.31 9.06 -8.53
CA PRO A 75 -6.63 8.48 -8.71
C PRO A 75 -6.64 7.03 -8.24
N LYS A 76 -7.67 6.65 -7.47
CA LYS A 76 -7.87 5.27 -6.97
C LYS A 76 -9.02 4.55 -7.66
N THR A 77 -9.87 5.29 -8.37
CA THR A 77 -11.03 4.78 -9.08
C THR A 77 -11.07 5.32 -10.50
N MET A 78 -11.76 4.60 -11.38
CA MET A 78 -11.92 5.02 -12.78
C MET A 78 -12.62 6.38 -12.91
N SER A 79 -13.53 6.70 -11.98
CA SER A 79 -14.19 8.01 -11.93
C SER A 79 -13.20 9.14 -11.59
N GLN A 80 -12.31 8.92 -10.62
CA GLN A 80 -11.24 9.87 -10.30
C GLN A 80 -10.23 10.01 -11.43
N LEU A 81 -9.91 8.90 -12.12
CA LEU A 81 -9.00 8.91 -13.27
C LEU A 81 -9.52 9.84 -14.38
N LYS A 82 -10.81 9.78 -14.68
CA LYS A 82 -11.46 10.68 -15.67
C LYS A 82 -11.35 12.16 -15.35
N GLN A 83 -11.14 12.52 -14.08
CA GLN A 83 -10.99 13.90 -13.64
C GLN A 83 -9.52 14.31 -13.46
N SER A 84 -8.61 13.34 -13.50
CA SER A 84 -7.18 13.52 -13.25
C SER A 84 -6.40 13.95 -14.49
N LYS A 85 -5.20 14.48 -14.24
CA LYS A 85 -4.20 14.77 -15.27
C LYS A 85 -3.18 13.62 -15.32
N ALA A 86 -3.01 13.00 -16.48
CA ALA A 86 -2.08 11.88 -16.64
C ALA A 86 -0.85 12.26 -17.44
N CYS A 87 0.32 11.82 -16.99
CA CYS A 87 1.55 11.84 -17.77
C CYS A 87 1.63 10.59 -18.66
N ILE A 88 2.07 10.74 -19.90
CA ILE A 88 2.29 9.60 -20.80
C ILE A 88 3.71 9.64 -21.37
N ARG A 89 4.33 8.48 -21.59
CA ARG A 89 5.69 8.41 -22.16
C ARG A 89 5.72 8.58 -23.68
N TRP A 90 4.68 8.09 -24.34
CA TRP A 90 4.58 8.02 -25.79
C TRP A 90 3.54 9.02 -26.30
N PRO A 91 3.95 10.14 -26.94
CA PRO A 91 3.01 11.13 -27.46
C PRO A 91 1.98 10.56 -28.46
N ASP A 92 2.32 9.50 -29.19
CA ASP A 92 1.41 8.84 -30.13
C ASP A 92 0.21 8.17 -29.45
N ALA A 93 0.27 7.95 -28.14
CA ALA A 93 -0.81 7.32 -27.37
C ALA A 93 -1.84 8.34 -26.83
N VAL A 94 -1.67 9.65 -27.04
CA VAL A 94 -2.57 10.69 -26.51
C VAL A 94 -4.02 10.42 -26.89
N ASP A 95 -4.28 10.11 -28.16
CA ASP A 95 -5.64 9.96 -28.67
C ASP A 95 -6.40 8.78 -28.06
N MET A 96 -5.67 7.73 -27.68
CA MET A 96 -6.24 6.58 -26.98
C MET A 96 -6.51 6.92 -25.50
N ILE A 97 -5.63 7.69 -24.87
CA ILE A 97 -5.65 7.93 -23.43
C ILE A 97 -6.63 9.06 -23.05
N LYS A 98 -6.82 10.07 -23.90
CA LYS A 98 -7.71 11.22 -23.65
C LYS A 98 -9.17 10.85 -23.38
N LEU A 99 -9.59 9.62 -23.71
CA LEU A 99 -10.93 9.09 -23.42
C LEU A 99 -11.12 8.72 -21.95
N TYR A 100 -10.03 8.54 -21.20
CA TYR A 100 -10.04 8.01 -19.84
C TYR A 100 -9.58 9.01 -18.79
N VAL A 101 -9.03 10.15 -19.20
CA VAL A 101 -8.47 11.19 -18.32
C VAL A 101 -8.92 12.58 -18.76
N ARG A 102 -8.84 13.57 -17.87
CA ARG A 102 -9.25 14.94 -18.19
C ARG A 102 -8.25 15.65 -19.09
N GLU A 103 -6.97 15.45 -18.78
CA GLU A 103 -5.87 16.14 -19.43
C GLU A 103 -4.68 15.19 -19.54
N VAL A 104 -3.96 15.28 -20.66
CA VAL A 104 -2.78 14.46 -20.94
C VAL A 104 -1.57 15.37 -21.01
N LEU A 105 -0.57 15.08 -20.19
CA LEU A 105 0.73 15.75 -20.19
C LEU A 105 1.73 14.89 -20.97
N VAL A 106 2.26 15.45 -22.04
CA VAL A 106 3.25 14.80 -22.91
C VAL A 106 4.63 15.44 -22.76
N PRO A 107 5.73 14.66 -22.90
CA PRO A 107 7.07 15.20 -23.01
C PRO A 107 7.17 16.17 -24.19
N PRO A 108 7.89 17.30 -24.05
CA PRO A 108 8.12 18.19 -25.18
C PRO A 108 9.00 17.52 -26.25
N PRO A 109 8.91 17.93 -27.53
CA PRO A 109 9.65 17.32 -28.63
C PRO A 109 11.18 17.35 -28.47
N SER A 110 11.70 18.22 -27.60
CA SER A 110 13.13 18.31 -27.27
C SER A 110 13.63 17.18 -26.37
N VAL A 111 12.74 16.47 -25.67
CA VAL A 111 13.11 15.34 -24.82
C VAL A 111 13.27 14.09 -25.68
N PRO A 112 14.45 13.46 -25.70
CA PRO A 112 14.65 12.25 -26.49
C PRO A 112 13.84 11.08 -25.93
N LEU A 113 13.45 10.14 -26.80
CA LEU A 113 12.56 9.03 -26.45
C LEU A 113 13.06 8.20 -25.25
N TRP A 114 14.37 7.96 -25.15
CA TRP A 114 14.97 7.21 -24.05
C TRP A 114 14.94 7.95 -22.69
N GLU A 115 14.69 9.26 -22.68
CA GLU A 115 14.56 10.07 -21.46
C GLU A 115 13.10 10.34 -21.06
N THR A 116 12.13 10.00 -21.90
CA THR A 116 10.70 10.22 -21.61
C THR A 116 10.24 9.56 -20.31
N ALA A 117 10.80 8.40 -19.95
CA ALA A 117 10.54 7.73 -18.68
C ALA A 117 11.00 8.56 -17.47
N ASN A 118 12.20 9.14 -17.54
CA ASN A 118 12.72 10.00 -16.49
C ASN A 118 11.93 11.31 -16.41
N TRP A 119 11.57 11.88 -17.56
CA TRP A 119 10.78 13.11 -17.62
C TRP A 119 9.39 12.94 -17.01
N THR A 120 8.67 11.87 -17.37
CA THR A 120 7.32 11.59 -16.83
C THR A 120 7.36 11.30 -15.34
N ARG A 121 8.38 10.57 -14.85
CA ARG A 121 8.60 10.37 -13.41
C ARG A 121 8.84 11.70 -12.70
N ALA A 122 9.69 12.56 -13.24
CA ALA A 122 9.97 13.87 -12.66
C ALA A 122 8.72 14.76 -12.65
N ALA A 123 7.90 14.72 -13.70
CA ALA A 123 6.63 15.44 -13.77
C ALA A 123 5.63 14.95 -12.71
N LEU A 124 5.53 13.62 -12.50
CA LEU A 124 4.73 13.05 -11.41
C LEU A 124 5.23 13.52 -10.02
N GLN A 125 6.55 13.52 -9.80
CA GLN A 125 7.14 13.94 -8.53
C GLN A 125 6.97 15.44 -8.24
N ARG A 126 6.95 16.28 -9.28
CA ARG A 126 6.64 17.71 -9.16
C ARG A 126 5.16 18.01 -8.93
N GLY A 127 4.27 17.02 -9.15
CA GLY A 127 2.82 17.22 -9.10
C GLY A 127 2.24 17.85 -10.37
N ASP A 128 2.98 17.83 -11.48
CA ASP A 128 2.48 18.32 -12.78
C ASP A 128 1.39 17.40 -13.36
N CYS A 129 1.34 16.15 -12.90
CA CYS A 129 0.31 15.15 -13.20
C CYS A 129 0.04 14.26 -11.97
N ASP A 130 -1.13 13.64 -11.93
CA ASP A 130 -1.59 12.81 -10.81
C ASP A 130 -1.20 11.34 -10.94
N CYS A 131 -0.92 10.88 -12.16
CA CYS A 131 -0.54 9.50 -12.46
C CYS A 131 0.25 9.40 -13.77
N ILE A 132 0.93 8.26 -13.98
CA ILE A 132 1.55 7.90 -15.26
C ILE A 132 0.71 6.80 -15.89
N VAL A 133 0.38 6.96 -17.18
CA VAL A 133 -0.33 5.96 -17.99
C VAL A 133 0.62 5.49 -19.08
N ASP A 134 0.88 4.18 -19.10
CA ASP A 134 1.75 3.53 -20.08
C ASP A 134 1.42 2.03 -20.21
N ALA A 135 2.10 1.33 -21.10
CA ALA A 135 1.98 -0.11 -21.28
C ALA A 135 2.40 -0.88 -20.00
N ASP A 136 1.73 -2.01 -19.76
CA ASP A 136 1.88 -2.85 -18.56
C ASP A 136 3.35 -3.19 -18.27
N ALA A 137 4.08 -3.68 -19.27
CA ALA A 137 5.50 -4.04 -19.12
C ALA A 137 6.38 -2.83 -18.73
N ALA A 138 6.11 -1.65 -19.29
CA ALA A 138 6.89 -0.45 -19.05
C ALA A 138 6.59 0.18 -17.67
N LEU A 139 5.37 0.04 -17.16
CA LEU A 139 5.01 0.41 -15.79
C LEU A 139 5.57 -0.59 -14.77
N HIS A 140 5.58 -1.88 -15.11
CA HIS A 140 6.08 -2.93 -14.22
C HIS A 140 7.56 -2.74 -13.89
N LEU A 141 8.40 -2.55 -14.92
CA LEU A 141 9.83 -2.28 -14.76
C LEU A 141 10.09 -0.97 -13.98
N GLU A 142 9.26 0.04 -14.20
CA GLU A 142 9.33 1.33 -13.49
C GLU A 142 9.03 1.19 -12.00
N VAL A 143 8.00 0.41 -11.67
CA VAL A 143 7.59 0.18 -10.29
C VAL A 143 8.60 -0.72 -9.57
N LEU A 144 9.11 -1.77 -10.21
CA LEU A 144 10.16 -2.62 -9.64
C LEU A 144 11.44 -1.84 -9.30
N SER A 145 11.81 -0.86 -10.12
CA SER A 145 12.97 0.01 -9.85
C SER A 145 12.71 1.08 -8.77
N HIS A 146 11.45 1.36 -8.45
CA HIS A 146 11.06 2.41 -7.49
C HIS A 146 10.02 1.93 -6.47
N CYS A 147 10.10 0.66 -6.05
CA CYS A 147 9.09 0.02 -5.19
C CYS A 147 8.64 0.88 -4.00
N PRO A 148 9.50 1.57 -3.22
CA PRO A 148 9.02 2.31 -2.05
C PRO A 148 8.13 3.52 -2.37
N ARG A 149 8.09 3.98 -3.62
CA ARG A 149 7.46 5.26 -4.02
C ARG A 149 6.39 5.12 -5.08
N MET A 150 6.32 3.98 -5.77
CA MET A 150 5.42 3.79 -6.90
C MET A 150 4.67 2.47 -6.78
N ARG A 151 3.40 2.47 -7.19
CA ARG A 151 2.51 1.30 -7.18
C ARG A 151 1.72 1.30 -8.48
N VAL A 152 1.51 0.12 -9.05
CA VAL A 152 0.55 -0.05 -10.16
C VAL A 152 -0.82 -0.38 -9.57
N LEU A 153 -1.85 0.39 -9.95
CA LEU A 153 -3.23 0.09 -9.59
C LEU A 153 -3.89 -0.76 -10.68
N GLN A 154 -3.92 -2.08 -10.46
CA GLN A 154 -4.53 -3.04 -11.40
C GLN A 154 -6.01 -2.76 -11.66
N SER A 155 -6.72 -2.15 -10.70
CA SER A 155 -8.13 -1.74 -10.84
C SER A 155 -8.35 -0.61 -11.85
N LEU A 156 -7.30 0.09 -12.27
CA LEU A 156 -7.35 1.18 -13.26
C LEU A 156 -6.85 0.76 -14.64
N ARG A 157 -6.72 -0.54 -14.91
CA ARG A 157 -6.40 -1.05 -16.24
C ARG A 157 -7.62 -0.89 -17.18
N PHE A 158 -7.47 -0.12 -18.25
CA PHE A 158 -8.60 0.17 -19.17
C PHE A 158 -8.35 -0.20 -20.64
N SER A 159 -7.18 -0.76 -20.99
CA SER A 159 -6.93 -1.29 -22.33
C SER A 159 -5.79 -2.33 -22.31
N PRO A 160 -6.04 -3.60 -22.65
CA PRO A 160 -4.96 -4.53 -22.94
C PRO A 160 -4.37 -4.18 -24.31
N VAL A 161 -3.19 -3.57 -24.34
CA VAL A 161 -2.43 -3.36 -25.58
C VAL A 161 -1.45 -4.52 -25.75
N PRO A 162 -1.77 -5.53 -26.58
CA PRO A 162 -0.82 -6.59 -26.89
C PRO A 162 0.34 -6.03 -27.72
N VAL A 163 1.55 -6.52 -27.45
CA VAL A 163 2.74 -6.24 -28.27
C VAL A 163 2.85 -7.33 -29.33
N TYR A 164 2.85 -6.93 -30.60
CA TYR A 164 2.98 -7.83 -31.76
C TYR A 164 4.17 -7.44 -32.63
N ASN A 165 4.75 -8.43 -33.29
CA ASN A 165 5.69 -8.20 -34.38
C ASN A 165 4.89 -7.94 -35.66
N VAL A 166 5.23 -6.88 -36.40
CA VAL A 166 4.65 -6.59 -37.71
C VAL A 166 5.70 -6.92 -38.77
N LEU A 167 5.31 -7.75 -39.74
CA LEU A 167 6.15 -8.17 -40.85
C LEU A 167 5.51 -7.71 -42.18
N ARG A 168 6.34 -7.50 -43.20
CA ARG A 168 5.85 -7.27 -44.57
C ARG A 168 5.14 -8.53 -45.07
N GLY A 169 4.09 -8.37 -45.88
CA GLY A 169 3.25 -9.48 -46.34
C GLY A 169 2.81 -9.38 -47.80
N GLY A 170 3.59 -8.70 -48.64
CA GLY A 170 3.26 -8.43 -50.04
C GLY A 170 3.47 -9.64 -50.96
N THR A 171 4.33 -10.59 -50.59
CA THR A 171 4.59 -11.80 -51.39
C THR A 171 4.08 -13.08 -50.69
N PRO A 172 3.86 -14.18 -51.44
CA PRO A 172 3.53 -15.49 -50.84
C PRO A 172 4.59 -15.96 -49.83
N GLU A 173 5.87 -15.79 -50.15
CA GLU A 173 6.99 -16.17 -49.28
C GLU A 173 7.01 -15.36 -47.96
N GLU A 174 6.74 -14.06 -48.05
CA GLU A 174 6.64 -13.18 -46.88
C GLU A 174 5.49 -13.60 -45.95
N ARG A 175 4.34 -13.99 -46.52
CA ARG A 175 3.18 -14.48 -45.75
C ARG A 175 3.47 -15.83 -45.08
N GLU A 176 4.14 -16.74 -45.79
CA GLU A 176 4.55 -18.02 -45.22
C GLU A 176 5.55 -17.82 -44.07
N PHE A 177 6.51 -16.92 -44.24
CA PHE A 177 7.45 -16.57 -43.18
C PHE A 177 6.74 -16.00 -41.95
N ALA A 178 5.80 -15.05 -42.14
CA ALA A 178 5.02 -14.50 -41.03
C ALA A 178 4.20 -15.58 -40.28
N SER A 179 3.66 -16.56 -41.00
CA SER A 179 2.97 -17.71 -40.41
C SER A 179 3.92 -18.55 -39.54
N ARG A 180 5.11 -18.89 -40.06
CA ARG A 180 6.13 -19.66 -39.32
C ARG A 180 6.63 -18.93 -38.07
N VAL A 181 6.84 -17.62 -38.15
CA VAL A 181 7.22 -16.79 -36.98
C VAL A 181 6.11 -16.78 -35.93
N SER A 182 4.86 -16.66 -36.36
CA SER A 182 3.70 -16.70 -35.46
C SER A 182 3.61 -18.05 -34.73
N GLU A 183 3.76 -19.15 -35.46
CA GLU A 183 3.76 -20.50 -34.88
C GLU A 183 4.93 -20.71 -33.91
N ALA A 184 6.14 -20.29 -34.28
CA ALA A 184 7.31 -20.38 -33.42
C ALA A 184 7.12 -19.61 -32.11
N THR A 185 6.53 -18.40 -32.18
CA THR A 185 6.25 -17.56 -31.00
C THR A 185 5.22 -18.22 -30.08
N LEU A 186 4.17 -18.82 -30.65
CA LEU A 186 3.16 -19.56 -29.88
C LEU A 186 3.75 -20.79 -29.18
N ARG A 187 4.64 -21.52 -29.86
CA ARG A 187 5.36 -22.67 -29.28
C ARG A 187 6.29 -22.21 -28.15
N LEU A 188 6.99 -21.10 -28.32
CA LEU A 188 7.90 -20.53 -27.32
C LEU A 188 7.15 -20.18 -26.03
N ARG A 189 6.00 -19.49 -26.14
CA ARG A 189 5.17 -19.09 -25.00
C ARG A 189 4.67 -20.25 -24.13
N ARG A 190 4.58 -21.46 -24.69
CA ARG A 190 4.16 -22.66 -23.94
C ARG A 190 5.31 -23.32 -23.17
N ARG A 191 6.56 -22.91 -23.38
CA ARG A 191 7.72 -23.51 -22.72
C ARG A 191 7.96 -22.90 -21.35
N THR A 192 8.10 -23.73 -20.32
CA THR A 192 8.45 -23.30 -18.95
C THR A 192 9.75 -22.50 -18.91
N ALA A 193 10.77 -22.92 -19.67
CA ALA A 193 12.04 -22.20 -19.75
C ALA A 193 11.89 -20.74 -20.22
N TYR A 194 10.93 -20.48 -21.11
CA TYR A 194 10.65 -19.11 -21.56
C TYR A 194 10.01 -18.27 -20.45
N MET A 195 9.04 -18.84 -19.71
CA MET A 195 8.43 -18.16 -18.57
C MET A 195 9.45 -17.88 -17.46
N LEU A 196 10.33 -18.84 -17.15
CA LEU A 196 11.43 -18.64 -16.19
C LEU A 196 12.39 -17.53 -16.63
N ALA A 197 12.71 -17.47 -17.92
CA ALA A 197 13.56 -16.40 -18.44
C ALA A 197 12.89 -15.02 -18.31
N LEU A 198 11.58 -14.92 -18.51
CA LEU A 198 10.83 -13.67 -18.30
C LEU A 198 10.82 -13.25 -16.83
N GLU A 199 10.61 -14.18 -15.92
CA GLU A 199 10.65 -13.91 -14.48
C GLU A 199 12.04 -13.43 -14.04
N GLN A 200 13.10 -14.16 -14.42
CA GLN A 200 14.47 -13.85 -14.01
C GLN A 200 15.00 -12.53 -14.58
N ASN A 201 14.68 -12.20 -15.84
CA ASN A 201 15.26 -11.05 -16.53
C ASN A 201 14.37 -9.80 -16.49
N LEU A 202 13.04 -9.97 -16.44
CA LEU A 202 12.08 -8.86 -16.53
C LEU A 202 11.24 -8.71 -15.26
N GLY A 203 11.47 -9.56 -14.24
CA GLY A 203 10.70 -9.53 -13.00
C GLY A 203 9.23 -9.86 -13.20
N TRP A 204 8.90 -10.60 -14.26
CA TRP A 204 7.52 -10.98 -14.54
C TRP A 204 6.98 -11.84 -13.40
N GLY A 205 5.90 -11.40 -12.75
CA GLY A 205 5.32 -12.08 -11.57
C GLY A 205 5.82 -11.57 -10.23
N LEU A 206 6.87 -10.75 -10.19
CA LEU A 206 7.28 -10.03 -8.99
C LEU A 206 6.39 -8.79 -8.79
N THR A 207 5.93 -8.54 -7.57
CA THR A 207 5.16 -7.34 -7.24
C THR A 207 5.86 -6.57 -6.13
N CYS A 208 5.92 -5.25 -6.28
CA CYS A 208 5.91 -4.35 -5.14
C CYS A 208 4.45 -4.22 -4.65
#